data_AF-A0A9P4U1D6-F1
#
_entry.id   AF-A0A9P4U1D6-F1
#
_cell.length_a   1.000
_cell.length_b   1.000
_cell.length_c   1.000
_cell.angle_alpha   90.00
_cell.angle_beta   90.00
_cell.angle_gamma   90.00
#
_symmetry.space_group_name_H-M   'P 1'
#
loop_
_entity.id
_entity.type
_entity.pdbx_description
1 polymer ?
#
loop_
_entity_poly.entity_id
_entity_poly.type
_entity_poly.pdbx_seq_one_letter_code
_entity_poly.pdbx_strand_id
1 'polypeptide(L)'
;VSRTVYHASRQLLSPQQESTLVAHINTFTDRGTPPTNAMVSNFAKDICGKEPGKNWCSSFVKRWAHVLKSCYLTGLDSDRKKADSVYQYTRSHVRSTSTKSYY
;
A
#
# COMPACT_ATOMS: atom_id res chain seq x y z
N VAL A 1 7.44 21.22 27.07
CA VAL A 1 7.26 20.76 25.67
C VAL A 1 5.86 20.17 25.54
N SER A 2 4.98 20.78 24.74
CA SER A 2 3.58 20.32 24.57
C SER A 2 3.51 18.97 23.87
N ARG A 3 2.53 18.14 24.24
CA ARG A 3 2.28 16.77 23.71
C ARG A 3 2.30 16.70 22.17
N THR A 4 1.86 17.75 21.50
CA THR A 4 1.81 17.89 20.03
C THR A 4 3.20 17.87 19.38
N VAL A 5 4.20 18.47 20.02
CA VAL A 5 5.60 18.51 19.51
C VAL A 5 6.26 17.14 19.63
N TYR A 6 5.89 16.37 20.66
CA TYR A 6 6.40 15.02 20.90
C TYR A 6 5.92 13.98 19.88
N HIS A 7 4.72 14.18 19.31
CA HIS A 7 4.22 13.32 18.24
C HIS A 7 4.78 13.70 16.87
N ALA A 8 5.06 14.99 16.64
CA ALA A 8 5.69 15.46 15.41
C ALA A 8 7.14 14.92 15.25
N SER A 9 7.88 14.75 16.36
CA SER A 9 9.25 14.22 16.34
C SER A 9 9.36 12.70 16.06
N ARG A 10 8.23 11.98 16.05
CA ARG A 10 8.16 10.53 15.75
C ARG A 10 7.65 10.21 14.35
N GLN A 11 7.19 11.22 13.61
CA GLN A 11 6.81 11.03 12.20
C GLN A 11 8.08 10.79 11.39
N LEU A 12 8.05 9.76 10.54
CA LEU A 12 9.20 9.39 9.69
C LEU A 12 9.53 10.49 8.68
N LEU A 13 8.50 11.22 8.24
CA LEU A 13 8.57 12.27 7.24
C LEU A 13 7.99 13.58 7.82
N SER A 14 8.51 14.71 7.36
CA SER A 14 7.90 16.01 7.63
C SER A 14 6.57 16.14 6.86
N PRO A 15 5.62 16.99 7.29
CA PRO A 15 4.38 17.22 6.57
C PRO A 15 4.58 17.62 5.10
N GLN A 16 5.65 18.37 4.81
CA GLN A 16 6.02 18.77 3.45
C GLN A 16 6.47 17.57 2.61
N GLN A 17 7.29 16.68 3.17
CA GLN A 17 7.71 15.44 2.50
C GLN A 17 6.53 14.51 2.25
N GLU A 18 5.62 14.38 3.21
CA GLU A 18 4.41 13.59 3.06
C GLU A 18 3.51 14.14 1.93
N SER A 19 3.34 15.46 1.85
CA SER A 19 2.56 16.11 0.78
C SER A 19 3.14 15.82 -0.61
N THR A 20 4.46 15.95 -0.77
CA THR A 20 5.14 15.63 -2.04
C THR A 20 4.95 14.15 -2.41
N LEU A 21 5.06 13.25 -1.42
CA LEU A 21 4.83 11.82 -1.64
C LEU A 21 3.38 11.54 -2.08
N VAL A 22 2.39 12.20 -1.49
CA VAL A 22 0.98 12.08 -1.90
C VAL A 22 0.78 12.57 -3.33
N ALA A 23 1.35 13.72 -3.70
CA ALA A 23 1.27 14.24 -5.07
C ALA A 23 1.88 13.25 -6.09
N HIS A 24 3.00 12.63 -5.72
CA HIS A 24 3.64 11.62 -6.55
C HIS A 24 2.77 10.36 -6.73
N ILE A 25 2.20 9.85 -5.63
CA ILE A 25 1.27 8.70 -5.65
C ILE A 25 0.04 9.00 -6.53
N ASN A 26 -0.52 10.20 -6.42
CA ASN A 26 -1.66 10.61 -7.24
C ASN A 26 -1.28 10.68 -8.73
N THR A 27 -0.09 11.18 -9.06
CA THR A 27 0.42 11.20 -10.44
C THR A 27 0.54 9.79 -11.04
N PHE A 28 1.04 8.82 -10.27
CA PHE A 28 1.08 7.41 -10.68
C PHE A 28 -0.32 6.81 -10.89
N THR A 29 -1.24 7.13 -10.00
CA THR A 29 -2.63 6.67 -10.08
C THR A 29 -3.33 7.26 -11.31
N ASP A 30 -3.13 8.55 -11.60
CA ASP A 30 -3.66 9.22 -12.79
C ASP A 30 -3.09 8.62 -14.09
N ARG A 31 -1.90 8.01 -14.05
CA ARG A 31 -1.28 7.27 -15.17
C ARG A 31 -1.72 5.80 -15.24
N GLY A 32 -2.65 5.36 -14.40
CA GLY A 32 -3.14 3.98 -14.37
C GLY A 32 -2.19 2.97 -13.71
N THR A 33 -1.13 3.43 -13.04
CA THR A 33 -0.16 2.57 -12.35
C THR A 33 -0.05 2.93 -10.86
N PRO A 34 -1.11 2.74 -10.07
CA PRO A 34 -1.10 3.08 -8.65
C PRO A 34 -0.01 2.27 -7.90
N PRO A 35 0.78 2.92 -7.03
CA PRO A 35 1.88 2.26 -6.32
C PRO A 35 1.36 1.32 -5.24
N THR A 36 2.12 0.24 -5.00
CA THR A 36 1.82 -0.73 -3.92
C THR A 36 2.23 -0.20 -2.54
N ASN A 37 1.69 -0.78 -1.46
CA ASN A 37 2.11 -0.49 -0.08
C ASN A 37 3.63 -0.65 0.13
N ALA A 38 4.25 -1.62 -0.54
CA ALA A 38 5.69 -1.81 -0.52
C ALA A 38 6.44 -0.68 -1.22
N MET A 39 5.98 -0.25 -2.41
CA MET A 39 6.57 0.88 -3.13
C MET A 39 6.47 2.18 -2.33
N VAL A 40 5.33 2.46 -1.71
CA VAL A 40 5.15 3.65 -0.85
C VAL A 40 6.10 3.62 0.35
N SER A 41 6.32 2.43 0.93
CA SER A 41 7.31 2.26 2.00
C SER A 41 8.74 2.46 1.50
N ASN A 42 9.07 1.98 0.29
CA ASN A 42 10.38 2.20 -0.32
C ASN A 42 10.61 3.69 -0.60
N PHE A 43 9.62 4.41 -1.15
CA PHE A 43 9.74 5.86 -1.34
C PHE A 43 9.96 6.60 -0.03
N ALA A 44 9.23 6.22 1.03
CA ALA A 44 9.44 6.80 2.34
C ALA A 44 10.86 6.53 2.86
N LYS A 45 11.36 5.30 2.67
CA LYS A 45 12.74 4.92 3.01
C LYS A 45 13.76 5.76 2.25
N ASP A 46 13.58 5.94 0.95
CA ASP A 46 14.48 6.74 0.10
C ASP A 46 14.51 8.21 0.54
N ILE A 47 13.38 8.76 0.96
CA ILE A 47 13.28 10.15 1.42
C ILE A 47 13.91 10.36 2.81
N CYS A 48 13.72 9.43 3.76
CA CYS A 48 14.17 9.62 5.15
C CYS A 48 15.47 8.87 5.52
N GLY A 49 15.97 8.00 4.64
CA GLY A 49 17.13 7.15 4.89
C GLY A 49 16.92 6.07 5.96
N LYS A 50 15.68 5.82 6.39
CA LYS A 50 15.34 4.89 7.48
C LYS A 50 14.22 3.95 7.08
N GLU A 51 14.25 2.73 7.60
CA GLU A 51 13.21 1.74 7.37
C GLU A 51 11.88 2.22 8.01
N PRO A 52 10.79 2.38 7.23
CA PRO A 52 9.48 2.66 7.79
C PRO A 52 9.00 1.47 8.63
N GLY A 53 8.35 1.74 9.75
CA GLY A 53 7.76 0.68 10.57
C GLY A 53 6.70 -0.13 9.80
N LYS A 54 6.48 -1.39 10.18
CA LYS A 54 5.53 -2.31 9.54
C LYS A 54 4.13 -1.73 9.27
N ASN A 55 3.63 -0.93 10.21
CA ASN A 55 2.29 -0.31 10.14
C ASN A 55 2.33 1.16 9.66
N TRP A 56 3.49 1.66 9.24
CA TRP A 56 3.67 3.05 8.85
C TRP A 56 2.84 3.37 7.61
N CYS A 57 2.88 2.53 6.57
CA CYS A 57 2.11 2.74 5.34
C CYS A 57 0.61 2.80 5.64
N SER A 58 0.06 1.86 6.42
CA SER A 58 -1.35 1.89 6.82
C SER A 58 -1.71 3.16 7.61
N SER A 59 -0.81 3.65 8.45
CA SER A 59 -1.01 4.88 9.22
C SER A 59 -0.94 6.12 8.33
N PHE A 60 -0.02 6.16 7.38
CA PHE A 60 0.13 7.21 6.38
C PHE A 60 -1.11 7.32 5.50
N VAL A 61 -1.60 6.19 4.99
CA VAL A 61 -2.84 6.12 4.20
C VAL A 61 -4.03 6.65 4.99
N LYS A 62 -4.17 6.26 6.26
CA LYS A 62 -5.24 6.79 7.13
C LYS A 62 -5.16 8.30 7.33
N ARG A 63 -3.95 8.87 7.46
CA ARG A 63 -3.76 10.33 7.59
C ARG A 63 -4.17 11.07 6.31
N TRP A 64 -3.78 10.54 5.15
CA TRP A 64 -3.95 11.20 3.86
C TRP A 64 -5.13 10.66 3.04
N ALA A 65 -6.05 9.92 3.66
CA ALA A 65 -7.18 9.28 3.00
C ALA A 65 -8.10 10.27 2.25
N HIS A 66 -8.15 11.53 2.69
CA HIS A 66 -8.95 12.59 2.06
C HIS A 66 -8.30 13.19 0.80
N VAL A 67 -7.00 12.98 0.57
CA VAL A 67 -6.23 13.54 -0.57
C VAL A 67 -5.78 12.46 -1.54
N LEU A 68 -5.57 11.24 -1.06
CA LEU A 68 -5.17 10.12 -1.88
C LEU A 68 -6.34 9.68 -2.77
N LYS A 69 -6.16 9.81 -4.08
CA LYS A 69 -7.09 9.29 -5.09
C LYS A 69 -7.06 7.75 -5.20
N SER A 70 -6.07 7.15 -4.54
CA SER A 70 -5.74 5.74 -4.69
C SER A 70 -6.72 4.86 -3.91
N CYS A 71 -7.72 4.31 -4.62
CA CYS A 71 -8.48 3.13 -4.21
C CYS A 71 -7.60 1.88 -3.97
N TYR A 72 -6.29 1.99 -4.20
CA TYR A 72 -5.34 0.88 -4.24
C TYR A 72 -4.81 0.46 -2.88
N LEU A 73 -4.71 1.37 -1.92
CA LEU A 73 -3.96 1.14 -0.68
C LEU A 73 -4.71 0.33 0.38
N THR A 74 -6.05 0.23 0.29
CA THR A 74 -6.89 -0.46 1.29
C THR A 74 -7.65 -1.64 0.72
N GLY A 75 -8.43 -1.44 -0.35
CA GLY A 75 -9.28 -2.48 -0.94
C GLY A 75 -8.55 -3.37 -1.94
N LEU A 76 -7.99 -2.76 -3.00
CA LEU A 76 -7.44 -3.52 -4.12
C LEU A 76 -6.16 -4.30 -3.78
N ASP A 77 -5.29 -3.83 -2.89
CA ASP A 77 -4.12 -4.61 -2.45
C ASP A 77 -4.53 -5.87 -1.66
N SER A 78 -5.62 -5.80 -0.91
CA SER A 78 -6.19 -6.97 -0.23
C SER A 78 -6.71 -8.00 -1.23
N ASP A 79 -7.41 -7.53 -2.28
CA ASP A 79 -7.91 -8.39 -3.35
C ASP A 79 -6.77 -8.98 -4.20
N ARG A 80 -5.74 -8.18 -4.51
CA ARG A 80 -4.55 -8.64 -5.21
C ARG A 80 -3.79 -9.68 -4.41
N LYS A 81 -3.58 -9.47 -3.10
CA LYS A 81 -2.98 -10.46 -2.21
C LYS A 81 -3.77 -11.77 -2.15
N LYS A 82 -5.10 -11.68 -2.23
CA LYS A 82 -5.98 -12.86 -2.32
C LYS A 82 -5.83 -13.56 -3.67
N ALA A 83 -5.73 -12.82 -4.77
CA ALA A 83 -5.53 -13.36 -6.11
C ALA A 83 -4.17 -14.06 -6.25
N ASP A 84 -3.11 -13.46 -5.71
CA ASP A 84 -1.73 -13.99 -5.72
C ASP A 84 -1.50 -15.11 -4.67
N SER A 85 -2.54 -15.49 -3.91
CA SER A 85 -2.43 -16.54 -2.90
C SER A 85 -2.30 -17.93 -3.56
N VAL A 86 -1.26 -18.68 -3.17
CA VAL A 86 -1.03 -20.08 -3.56
C VAL A 86 -2.27 -20.95 -3.38
N TYR A 87 -3.07 -20.68 -2.35
CA TYR A 87 -4.33 -21.39 -2.09
C TYR A 87 -5.33 -21.26 -3.25
N GLN A 88 -5.41 -20.11 -3.91
CA GLN A 88 -6.29 -19.94 -5.08
C GLN A 88 -5.74 -20.64 -6.31
N TYR A 89 -4.42 -20.65 -6.47
CA TYR A 89 -3.77 -21.41 -7.54
C TYR A 89 -4.05 -22.91 -7.41
N THR A 90 -3.86 -23.48 -6.21
CA THR A 90 -4.14 -24.91 -5.96
C THR A 90 -5.63 -25.23 -6.07
N ARG A 91 -6.52 -24.39 -5.55
CA ARG A 91 -7.98 -24.54 -5.70
C ARG A 91 -8.43 -24.52 -7.16
N SER A 92 -7.83 -23.65 -7.98
CA SER A 92 -8.15 -23.56 -9.42
C SER A 92 -7.63 -24.78 -10.19
N HIS A 93 -6.47 -25.31 -9.83
CA HIS A 93 -5.94 -26.55 -10.40
C HIS A 93 -6.82 -27.77 -10.05
N VAL A 94 -7.24 -27.90 -8.79
CA VAL A 94 -8.12 -29.00 -8.34
C VAL A 94 -9.51 -28.94 -9.00
N ARG A 95 -10.05 -27.74 -9.27
CA ARG A 95 -11.29 -27.59 -10.05
C ARG A 95 -11.16 -28.01 -11.51
N SER A 96 -9.98 -27.82 -12.11
CA SER A 96 -9.70 -28.19 -13.50
C SER A 96 -9.47 -29.70 -13.68
N THR A 97 -8.98 -30.39 -12.65
CA THR A 97 -8.83 -31.86 -12.67
C THR A 97 -10.12 -32.60 -12.34
N SER A 98 -11.06 -31.98 -11.60
CA SER A 98 -12.36 -32.59 -11.26
C SER A 98 -13.40 -32.54 -12.41
N THR A 99 -13.19 -31.74 -13.45
CA THR A 99 -14.09 -31.65 -14.63
C THR A 99 -13.66 -32.52 -15.82
N LYS A 100 -12.63 -33.36 -15.67
CA LYS A 100 -12.32 -34.45 -16.62
C LYS A 100 -12.94 -35.78 -16.15
N SER A 101 -14.26 -35.78 -15.96
CA SER A 101 -15.06 -36.99 -15.99
C SER A 101 -16.07 -36.83 -17.11
N TYR A 102 -15.65 -37.17 -18.32
CA TYR A 102 -16.51 -37.37 -19.48
C TYR A 102 -16.09 -38.70 -20.10
N TYR A 103 -16.97 -39.69 -19.92
CA TYR A 103 -17.00 -41.05 -20.47
C TYR A 103 -15.73 -41.90 -20.32
#